data_AF-A0AAW2M7Y7-F1
#
_entry.id   AF-A0AAW2M7Y7-F1
#
_cell.length_a   1.000
_cell.length_b   1.000
_cell.length_c   1.000
_cell.angle_alpha   90.00
_cell.angle_beta   90.00
_cell.angle_gamma   90.00
#
_symmetry.space_group_name_H-M   'P 1'
#
loop_
_entity.id
_entity.type
_entity.pdbx_description
1 polymer ?
#
loop_
_entity_poly.entity_id
_entity_poly.type
_entity_poly.pdbx_seq_one_letter_code
_entity_poly.pdbx_strand_id
1 'polypeptide(L)'
;MVGSLVRESQRGFLGLIFGRRVTFSCNAKSSQQLNRYNKPYLQGFSTIGRKQEKLYWKGPSRSILLGKLESALKEHQVDEAWETFKDFKRLHGFPDQFLVANLITDSSYSADPKCLRRACDLVLSISKEKSVLLRPEMMTKLALSLARAQIPVAASSVLRLMVEKRSLPPLDVLRMIFLHLVKTENGTYLASNILDEICYCFQKLVVNKSAQAELTKPDVTIFNLVLDACVRFGSPLKGQQIIELMPQLGAIADGHTAIIIARIHEMNGMRDDLKKFKDYVDLVPVTQFPIISSFMTVC
;
A
#
# COMPACT_ATOMS: atom_id res chain seq x y z
N MET A 1 17.13 -22.32 -23.15
CA MET A 1 17.27 -21.48 -21.93
C MET A 1 15.98 -21.30 -21.12
N VAL A 2 14.93 -22.11 -21.36
CA VAL A 2 13.66 -22.07 -20.60
C VAL A 2 13.59 -23.16 -19.52
N GLY A 3 14.41 -24.22 -19.64
CA GLY A 3 14.42 -25.36 -18.71
C GLY A 3 15.29 -25.23 -17.45
N SER A 4 15.94 -24.08 -17.22
CA SER A 4 16.71 -23.81 -15.99
C SER A 4 15.88 -23.03 -14.95
N LEU A 5 15.03 -22.09 -15.38
CA LEU A 5 14.13 -21.35 -14.48
C LEU A 5 13.07 -22.26 -13.80
N VAL A 6 12.61 -23.30 -14.51
CA VAL A 6 11.59 -24.22 -13.98
C VAL A 6 12.14 -25.12 -12.87
N ARG A 7 13.45 -25.40 -12.85
CA ARG A 7 14.08 -26.23 -11.80
C ARG A 7 14.38 -25.47 -10.50
N GLU A 8 14.49 -24.14 -10.57
CA GLU A 8 14.73 -23.30 -9.40
C GLU A 8 13.45 -23.00 -8.61
N SER A 9 12.30 -22.91 -9.28
CA SER A 9 10.96 -22.85 -8.63
C SER A 9 10.64 -24.13 -7.83
N GLN A 10 11.09 -25.30 -8.32
CA GLN A 10 10.82 -26.62 -7.74
C GLN A 10 11.46 -26.89 -6.36
N ARG A 11 12.50 -26.15 -5.96
CA ARG A 11 13.12 -26.28 -4.62
C ARG A 11 12.52 -25.32 -3.59
N GLY A 12 11.85 -24.25 -4.01
CA GLY A 12 11.25 -23.26 -3.12
C GLY A 12 10.04 -23.78 -2.36
N PHE A 13 9.22 -24.61 -3.00
CA PHE A 13 7.93 -25.05 -2.47
C PHE A 13 8.04 -25.98 -1.25
N LEU A 14 8.97 -26.94 -1.26
CA LEU A 14 9.26 -27.76 -0.07
C LEU A 14 10.01 -26.95 0.99
N GLY A 15 10.82 -25.97 0.58
CA GLY A 15 11.48 -25.04 1.48
C GLY A 15 10.51 -24.12 2.23
N LEU A 16 9.36 -23.79 1.62
CA LEU A 16 8.28 -22.98 2.22
C LEU A 16 7.56 -23.68 3.37
N ILE A 17 7.37 -24.99 3.26
CA ILE A 17 6.64 -25.80 4.25
C ILE A 17 7.60 -26.38 5.29
N PHE A 18 8.85 -26.68 4.91
CA PHE A 18 9.78 -27.45 5.75
C PHE A 18 11.12 -26.75 6.04
N GLY A 19 11.26 -25.45 5.74
CA GLY A 19 12.29 -24.58 6.34
C GLY A 19 13.76 -24.88 5.96
N ARG A 20 14.12 -24.86 4.66
CA ARG A 20 15.53 -24.80 4.24
C ARG A 20 15.86 -23.47 3.55
N ARG A 21 16.80 -22.71 4.15
CA ARG A 21 17.37 -21.48 3.57
C ARG A 21 18.09 -21.78 2.27
N VAL A 22 17.74 -21.05 1.22
CA VAL A 22 18.57 -20.92 0.01
C VAL A 22 18.79 -19.43 -0.22
N THR A 23 20.05 -19.00 -0.20
CA THR A 23 20.47 -17.63 -0.49
C THR A 23 20.51 -17.40 -1.99
N PHE A 24 19.90 -16.31 -2.48
CA PHE A 24 20.07 -15.84 -3.87
C PHE A 24 20.47 -14.36 -3.93
N SER A 25 21.35 -14.07 -4.88
CA SER A 25 21.98 -12.78 -5.15
C SER A 25 21.21 -12.02 -6.23
N CYS A 26 20.80 -10.78 -5.97
CA CYS A 26 20.13 -9.90 -6.93
C CYS A 26 21.13 -9.19 -7.86
N ASN A 27 20.83 -9.15 -9.16
CA ASN A 27 21.42 -8.19 -10.10
C ASN A 27 20.33 -7.20 -10.55
N ALA A 28 20.46 -5.95 -10.12
CA ALA A 28 19.64 -4.83 -10.58
C ALA A 28 20.36 -4.08 -11.70
N LYS A 29 19.66 -3.74 -12.78
CA LYS A 29 20.12 -2.76 -13.78
C LYS A 29 19.26 -1.50 -13.68
N SER A 30 19.92 -0.40 -13.35
CA SER A 30 19.42 0.97 -13.33
C SER A 30 19.53 1.62 -14.71
N SER A 31 18.58 2.50 -15.05
CA SER A 31 18.75 3.48 -16.13
C SER A 31 18.30 4.85 -15.61
N GLN A 32 19.27 5.71 -15.31
CA GLN A 32 19.13 7.16 -15.30
C GLN A 32 19.44 7.68 -16.71
N GLN A 33 18.74 8.71 -17.19
CA GLN A 33 19.37 9.78 -17.98
C GLN A 33 18.66 11.12 -17.79
N LEU A 34 19.51 12.15 -17.88
CA LEU A 34 19.39 13.57 -17.58
C LEU A 34 19.63 14.33 -18.90
N ASN A 35 18.93 15.44 -19.16
CA ASN A 35 19.41 16.72 -19.73
C ASN A 35 18.22 17.49 -20.35
N ARG A 36 17.99 18.82 -20.22
CA ARG A 36 18.73 20.10 -20.13
C ARG A 36 18.51 20.92 -21.43
N TYR A 37 18.49 22.26 -21.30
CA TYR A 37 18.39 23.36 -22.30
C TYR A 37 16.96 23.88 -22.58
N ASN A 38 16.65 25.19 -22.68
CA ASN A 38 17.40 26.44 -22.55
C ASN A 38 16.45 27.64 -22.29
N LYS A 39 16.94 28.73 -21.69
CA LYS A 39 16.32 30.07 -21.64
C LYS A 39 16.84 30.92 -22.80
N PRO A 40 16.09 31.95 -23.25
CA PRO A 40 16.70 33.28 -23.32
C PRO A 40 15.82 34.41 -22.75
N TYR A 41 16.52 35.49 -22.34
CA TYR A 41 16.04 36.84 -21.99
C TYR A 41 15.51 37.56 -23.27
N LEU A 42 14.76 38.68 -23.28
CA LEU A 42 14.92 39.99 -22.60
C LEU A 42 13.73 40.92 -22.98
N GLN A 43 13.53 42.01 -22.21
CA GLN A 43 12.91 43.33 -22.59
C GLN A 43 11.38 43.35 -22.86
N GLY A 44 10.53 44.21 -22.30
CA GLY A 44 10.67 45.43 -21.50
C GLY A 44 9.94 46.60 -22.21
N PHE A 45 8.68 46.89 -21.85
CA PHE A 45 8.05 48.20 -22.09
C PHE A 45 7.02 48.53 -20.99
N SER A 46 7.12 49.74 -20.46
CA SER A 46 6.23 50.37 -19.49
C SER A 46 5.33 51.35 -20.22
N THR A 47 4.04 51.38 -19.89
CA THR A 47 3.18 52.55 -20.11
C THR A 47 2.29 52.78 -18.89
N ILE A 48 2.32 54.03 -18.44
CA ILE A 48 1.59 54.65 -17.34
C ILE A 48 0.12 54.85 -17.75
N GLY A 49 -0.83 54.61 -16.83
CA GLY A 49 -2.11 55.32 -16.87
C GLY A 49 -3.36 54.57 -16.39
N ARG A 50 -3.59 54.55 -15.07
CA ARG A 50 -4.86 54.95 -14.41
C ARG A 50 -4.82 54.48 -12.95
N LYS A 51 -4.85 55.43 -12.02
CA LYS A 51 -5.25 55.18 -10.63
C LYS A 51 -6.73 54.79 -10.64
N GLN A 52 -7.00 53.49 -10.81
CA GLN A 52 -8.19 52.92 -10.21
C GLN A 52 -7.86 52.71 -8.75
N GLU A 53 -8.53 53.44 -7.87
CA GLU A 53 -8.69 53.04 -6.48
C GLU A 53 -9.37 51.68 -6.47
N LYS A 54 -8.55 50.62 -6.56
CA LYS A 54 -8.94 49.28 -6.15
C LYS A 54 -9.19 49.40 -4.66
N LEU A 55 -10.47 49.50 -4.29
CA LEU A 55 -10.95 49.06 -2.99
C LEU A 55 -10.42 47.63 -2.80
N TYR A 56 -9.27 47.52 -2.14
CA TYR A 56 -8.73 46.26 -1.68
C TYR A 56 -9.72 45.80 -0.60
N TRP A 57 -10.72 45.00 -0.99
CA TRP A 57 -11.34 44.09 -0.05
C TRP A 57 -10.19 43.24 0.49
N LYS A 58 -9.66 43.64 1.64
CA LYS A 58 -8.64 42.89 2.35
C LYS A 58 -9.33 41.57 2.65
N GLY A 59 -8.94 40.54 1.90
CA GLY A 59 -9.48 39.20 2.10
C GLY A 59 -9.44 38.85 3.59
N PRO A 60 -10.32 37.95 4.05
CA PRO A 60 -10.43 37.63 5.47
C PRO A 60 -9.04 37.39 6.06
N SER A 61 -8.74 38.08 7.15
CA SER A 61 -7.40 38.06 7.72
C SER A 61 -7.02 36.66 8.15
N ARG A 62 -5.71 36.37 8.17
CA ARG A 62 -5.19 35.06 8.59
C ARG A 62 -5.78 34.59 9.92
N SER A 63 -5.93 35.48 10.89
CA SER A 63 -6.49 35.16 12.21
C SER A 63 -7.99 34.81 12.16
N ILE A 64 -8.77 35.48 11.32
CA ILE A 64 -10.20 35.20 11.15
C ILE A 64 -10.40 33.81 10.54
N LEU A 65 -9.69 33.50 9.45
CA LEU A 65 -9.80 32.19 8.80
C LEU A 65 -9.30 31.07 9.72
N LEU A 66 -8.22 31.33 10.48
CA LEU A 66 -7.69 30.37 11.44
C LEU A 66 -8.69 30.07 12.56
N GLY A 67 -9.24 31.12 13.19
CA GLY A 67 -10.23 30.96 14.25
C GLY A 67 -11.51 30.26 13.77
N LYS A 68 -11.94 30.55 12.52
CA LYS A 68 -13.06 29.86 11.89
C LYS A 68 -12.77 28.37 11.66
N LEU A 69 -11.58 28.04 11.13
CA LEU A 69 -11.18 26.66 10.90
C LEU A 69 -11.08 25.88 12.22
N GLU A 70 -10.49 26.47 13.25
CA GLU A 70 -10.42 25.88 14.59
C GLU A 70 -11.80 25.60 15.19
N SER A 71 -12.73 26.54 15.03
CA SER A 71 -14.10 26.39 15.55
C SER A 71 -14.84 25.28 14.80
N ALA A 72 -14.78 25.28 13.47
CA ALA A 72 -15.43 24.26 12.64
C ALA A 72 -14.88 22.84 12.92
N LEU A 73 -13.57 22.70 13.15
CA LEU A 73 -12.96 21.42 13.54
C LEU A 73 -13.40 20.97 14.95
N LYS A 74 -13.49 21.89 15.93
CA LYS A 74 -14.00 21.58 17.28
C LYS A 74 -15.46 21.14 17.27
N GLU A 75 -16.26 21.71 16.37
CA GLU A 75 -17.68 21.40 16.20
C GLU A 75 -17.91 20.21 15.24
N HIS A 76 -16.84 19.57 14.75
CA HIS A 76 -16.89 18.48 13.77
C HIS A 76 -17.70 18.78 12.50
N GLN A 77 -17.74 20.05 12.10
CA GLN A 77 -18.40 20.52 10.87
C GLN A 77 -17.46 20.34 9.67
N VAL A 78 -17.36 19.09 9.19
CA VAL A 78 -16.37 18.68 8.17
C VAL A 78 -16.43 19.52 6.90
N ASP A 79 -17.62 19.82 6.37
CA ASP A 79 -17.76 20.62 5.16
C ASP A 79 -17.34 22.08 5.36
N GLU A 80 -17.75 22.71 6.45
CA GLU A 80 -17.35 24.09 6.76
C GLU A 80 -15.84 24.20 7.02
N ALA A 81 -15.28 23.23 7.76
CA ALA A 81 -13.84 23.13 7.97
C ALA A 81 -13.10 22.98 6.64
N TRP A 82 -13.62 22.18 5.72
CA TRP A 82 -13.02 21.97 4.40
C TRP A 82 -13.05 23.23 3.53
N GLU A 83 -14.18 23.92 3.45
CA GLU A 83 -14.29 25.18 2.70
C GLU A 83 -13.35 26.26 3.27
N THR A 84 -13.34 26.41 4.59
CA THR A 84 -12.46 27.36 5.29
C THR A 84 -10.99 27.01 5.08
N PHE A 85 -10.63 25.71 5.10
CA PHE A 85 -9.29 25.23 4.82
C PHE A 85 -8.85 25.56 3.38
N LYS A 86 -9.72 25.38 2.38
CA LYS A 86 -9.38 25.71 0.98
C LYS A 86 -9.07 27.20 0.82
N ASP A 87 -9.88 28.06 1.44
CA ASP A 87 -9.65 29.50 1.42
C ASP A 87 -8.35 29.87 2.15
N PHE A 88 -8.09 29.26 3.31
CA PHE A 88 -6.84 29.45 4.05
C PHE A 88 -5.64 28.99 3.22
N LYS A 89 -5.68 27.79 2.63
CA LYS A 89 -4.60 27.24 1.78
C LYS A 89 -4.31 28.16 0.60
N ARG A 90 -5.35 28.68 -0.07
CA ARG A 90 -5.22 29.59 -1.21
C ARG A 90 -4.55 30.91 -0.85
N LEU A 91 -4.87 31.49 0.31
CA LEU A 91 -4.42 32.84 0.69
C LEU A 91 -3.13 32.84 1.52
N HIS A 92 -2.90 31.80 2.32
CA HIS A 92 -1.84 31.76 3.34
C HIS A 92 -0.98 30.49 3.30
N GLY A 93 -1.24 29.57 2.36
CA GLY A 93 -0.59 28.26 2.31
C GLY A 93 -1.11 27.33 3.40
N PHE A 94 -0.40 26.23 3.66
CA PHE A 94 -0.85 25.24 4.65
C PHE A 94 -0.91 25.83 6.07
N PRO A 95 -1.97 25.55 6.84
CA PRO A 95 -1.99 25.81 8.27
C PRO A 95 -0.97 24.92 8.99
N ASP A 96 -0.90 25.04 10.31
CA ASP A 96 -0.01 24.20 11.10
C ASP A 96 -0.36 22.71 10.98
N GLN A 97 0.57 21.86 11.44
CA GLN A 97 0.43 20.42 11.34
C GLN A 97 -0.77 19.88 12.12
N PHE A 98 -1.14 20.51 13.23
CA PHE A 98 -2.23 20.05 14.08
C PHE A 98 -3.58 20.22 13.40
N LEU A 99 -3.82 21.39 12.79
CA LEU A 99 -5.06 21.65 12.04
C LEU A 99 -5.19 20.76 10.80
N VAL A 100 -4.08 20.53 10.09
CA VAL A 100 -4.06 19.58 8.97
C VAL A 100 -4.38 18.16 9.45
N ALA A 101 -3.80 17.72 10.57
CA ALA A 101 -4.04 16.41 11.14
C ALA A 101 -5.51 16.22 11.57
N ASN A 102 -6.11 17.23 12.20
CA ASN A 102 -7.51 17.20 12.61
C ASN A 102 -8.44 17.15 11.40
N LEU A 103 -8.19 17.98 10.38
CA LEU A 103 -9.00 17.97 9.16
C LEU A 103 -8.97 16.60 8.46
N ILE A 104 -7.78 15.99 8.33
CA ILE A 104 -7.64 14.64 7.74
C ILE A 104 -8.35 13.61 8.61
N THR A 105 -8.22 13.70 9.93
CA THR A 105 -8.81 12.74 10.88
C THR A 105 -10.34 12.82 10.85
N ASP A 106 -10.92 14.01 10.96
CA ASP A 106 -12.37 14.22 10.91
C ASP A 106 -12.95 13.77 9.56
N SER A 107 -12.26 14.11 8.47
CA SER A 107 -12.63 13.64 7.13
C SER A 107 -12.52 12.11 6.98
N SER A 108 -11.60 11.47 7.71
CA SER A 108 -11.41 10.00 7.71
C SER A 108 -12.48 9.24 8.49
N TYR A 109 -13.13 9.88 9.46
CA TYR A 109 -14.23 9.31 10.24
C TYR A 109 -15.61 9.61 9.64
N SER A 110 -15.68 10.51 8.65
CA SER A 110 -16.91 10.76 7.90
C SER A 110 -17.36 9.50 7.16
N ALA A 111 -18.67 9.22 7.20
CA ALA A 111 -19.29 8.14 6.44
C ALA A 111 -19.39 8.46 4.94
N ASP A 112 -19.17 9.73 4.53
CA ASP A 112 -19.27 10.16 3.13
C ASP A 112 -17.99 9.80 2.35
N PRO A 113 -18.08 8.98 1.28
CA PRO A 113 -16.95 8.69 0.41
C PRO A 113 -16.29 9.93 -0.21
N LYS A 114 -17.00 11.04 -0.39
CA LYS A 114 -16.40 12.28 -0.90
C LYS A 114 -15.43 12.91 0.10
N CYS A 115 -15.76 12.88 1.40
CA CYS A 115 -14.88 13.33 2.47
C CYS A 115 -13.59 12.50 2.53
N LEU A 116 -13.71 11.18 2.38
CA LEU A 116 -12.55 10.29 2.32
C LEU A 116 -11.64 10.58 1.11
N ARG A 117 -12.22 10.82 -0.07
CA ARG A 117 -11.43 11.20 -1.26
C ARG A 117 -10.73 12.53 -1.09
N ARG A 118 -11.43 13.54 -0.55
CA ARG A 118 -10.85 14.85 -0.19
C ARG A 118 -9.62 14.68 0.72
N ALA A 119 -9.75 13.86 1.77
CA ALA A 119 -8.63 13.57 2.67
C ALA A 119 -7.45 12.88 1.95
N CYS A 120 -7.74 11.92 1.06
CA CYS A 120 -6.73 11.28 0.22
C CYS A 120 -5.99 12.29 -0.67
N ASP A 121 -6.73 13.11 -1.41
CA ASP A 121 -6.17 14.12 -2.30
C ASP A 121 -5.32 15.14 -1.54
N LEU A 122 -5.75 15.51 -0.33
CA LEU A 122 -4.97 16.38 0.56
C LEU A 122 -3.67 15.72 1.02
N VAL A 123 -3.71 14.46 1.46
CA VAL A 123 -2.48 13.72 1.84
C VAL A 123 -1.49 13.64 0.67
N LEU A 124 -1.98 13.36 -0.54
CA LEU A 124 -1.15 13.31 -1.75
C LEU A 124 -0.65 14.69 -2.20
N SER A 125 -1.40 15.76 -1.94
CA SER A 125 -0.95 17.15 -2.16
C SER A 125 0.13 17.55 -1.17
N ILE A 126 -0.06 17.25 0.13
CA ILE A 126 0.93 17.55 1.17
C ILE A 126 2.22 16.76 0.93
N SER A 127 2.15 15.51 0.46
CA SER A 127 3.35 14.71 0.21
C SER A 127 4.28 15.34 -0.83
N LYS A 128 3.71 16.05 -1.82
CA LYS A 128 4.41 16.77 -2.87
C LYS A 128 4.88 18.16 -2.43
N GLU A 129 4.05 18.89 -1.68
CA GLU A 129 4.28 20.31 -1.37
C GLU A 129 5.01 20.52 -0.03
N LYS A 130 4.63 19.78 1.03
CA LYS A 130 5.12 20.03 2.39
C LYS A 130 5.08 18.76 3.24
N SER A 131 5.90 17.78 2.83
CA SER A 131 5.87 16.41 3.36
C SER A 131 6.07 16.28 4.87
N VAL A 132 6.73 17.26 5.52
CA VAL A 132 6.92 17.34 6.98
C VAL A 132 5.61 17.40 7.77
N LEU A 133 4.50 17.80 7.14
CA LEU A 133 3.21 17.84 7.81
C LEU A 133 2.57 16.44 7.96
N LEU A 134 2.97 15.45 7.15
CA LEU A 134 2.36 14.13 7.19
C LEU A 134 2.93 13.30 8.34
N ARG A 135 2.04 12.85 9.23
CA ARG A 135 2.38 11.88 10.28
C ARG A 135 1.95 10.46 9.87
N PRO A 136 2.67 9.42 10.30
CA PRO A 136 2.28 8.03 10.02
C PRO A 136 0.88 7.69 10.53
N GLU A 137 0.47 8.22 11.68
CA GLU A 137 -0.80 7.90 12.33
C GLU A 137 -1.99 8.41 11.51
N MET A 138 -1.89 9.61 10.91
CA MET A 138 -2.96 10.14 10.04
C MET A 138 -3.10 9.34 8.75
N MET A 139 -1.99 8.93 8.13
CA MET A 139 -2.01 8.11 6.92
C MET A 139 -2.57 6.72 7.22
N THR A 140 -2.23 6.16 8.37
CA THR A 140 -2.74 4.85 8.84
C THR A 140 -4.26 4.87 8.98
N LYS A 141 -4.81 5.86 9.68
CA LYS A 141 -6.26 6.02 9.85
C LYS A 141 -6.96 6.17 8.50
N LEU A 142 -6.44 7.04 7.64
CA LEU A 142 -7.01 7.29 6.32
C LEU A 142 -6.96 6.05 5.42
N ALA A 143 -5.83 5.34 5.36
CA ALA A 143 -5.69 4.11 4.57
C ALA A 143 -6.69 3.05 5.01
N LEU A 144 -6.85 2.85 6.33
CA LEU A 144 -7.83 1.93 6.89
C LEU A 144 -9.27 2.35 6.56
N SER A 145 -9.63 3.63 6.74
CA SER A 145 -10.96 4.14 6.41
C SER A 145 -11.28 3.99 4.91
N LEU A 146 -10.33 4.28 4.03
CA LEU A 146 -10.49 4.11 2.58
C LEU A 146 -10.67 2.65 2.19
N ALA A 147 -9.89 1.74 2.79
CA ALA A 147 -10.01 0.31 2.55
C ALA A 147 -11.39 -0.19 3.02
N ARG A 148 -11.80 0.17 4.24
CA ARG A 148 -13.11 -0.17 4.82
C ARG A 148 -14.28 0.32 3.97
N ALA A 149 -14.18 1.53 3.42
CA ALA A 149 -15.16 2.13 2.53
C ALA A 149 -15.13 1.56 1.11
N GLN A 150 -14.32 0.52 0.85
CA GLN A 150 -14.14 -0.10 -0.46
C GLN A 150 -13.72 0.89 -1.55
N ILE A 151 -12.80 1.81 -1.23
CA ILE A 151 -12.15 2.73 -2.18
C ILE A 151 -10.69 2.28 -2.40
N PRO A 152 -10.45 1.10 -3.04
CA PRO A 152 -9.15 0.45 -3.00
C PRO A 152 -8.05 1.25 -3.70
N VAL A 153 -8.36 2.01 -4.75
CA VAL A 153 -7.38 2.85 -5.46
C VAL A 153 -6.81 3.93 -4.55
N ALA A 154 -7.66 4.62 -3.80
CA ALA A 154 -7.23 5.66 -2.87
C ALA A 154 -6.48 5.07 -1.67
N ALA A 155 -6.99 3.98 -1.08
CA ALA A 155 -6.30 3.26 0.00
C ALA A 155 -4.89 2.81 -0.42
N SER A 156 -4.79 2.27 -1.64
CA SER A 156 -3.53 1.83 -2.24
C SER A 156 -2.54 2.98 -2.43
N SER A 157 -3.00 4.13 -2.92
CA SER A 157 -2.15 5.32 -3.08
C SER A 157 -1.57 5.81 -1.76
N VAL A 158 -2.36 5.81 -0.67
CA VAL A 158 -1.88 6.17 0.66
C VAL A 158 -0.89 5.11 1.19
N LEU A 159 -1.20 3.83 1.02
CA LEU A 159 -0.32 2.76 1.50
C LEU A 159 1.03 2.74 0.75
N ARG A 160 1.04 3.01 -0.55
CA ARG A 160 2.28 3.19 -1.34
C ARG A 160 3.11 4.37 -0.83
N LEU A 161 2.47 5.50 -0.54
CA LEU A 161 3.15 6.64 0.06
C LEU A 161 3.78 6.27 1.42
N MET A 162 3.12 5.43 2.22
CA MET A 162 3.67 4.91 3.48
C MET A 162 4.87 3.98 3.26
N VAL A 163 4.84 3.15 2.22
CA VAL A 163 6.01 2.32 1.81
C VAL A 163 7.19 3.21 1.43
N GLU A 164 6.96 4.21 0.57
CA GLU A 164 7.99 5.18 0.15
C GLU A 164 8.63 5.91 1.34
N LYS A 165 7.80 6.28 2.34
CA LYS A 165 8.25 6.98 3.56
C LYS A 165 8.78 6.04 4.64
N ARG A 166 8.79 4.72 4.42
CA ARG A 166 9.14 3.70 5.43
C ARG A 166 8.36 3.87 6.73
N SER A 167 7.09 4.22 6.58
CA SER A 167 6.18 4.53 7.68
C SER A 167 4.95 3.64 7.62
N LEU A 168 5.15 2.34 7.37
CA LEU A 168 4.08 1.35 7.36
C LEU A 168 3.38 1.31 8.73
N PRO A 169 2.07 1.00 8.76
CA PRO A 169 1.35 0.90 10.00
C PRO A 169 1.79 -0.35 10.78
N PRO A 170 1.46 -0.43 12.08
CA PRO A 170 1.58 -1.67 12.85
C PRO A 170 0.96 -2.88 12.12
N LEU A 171 1.57 -4.06 12.28
CA LEU A 171 1.24 -5.25 11.48
C LEU A 171 -0.23 -5.68 11.60
N ASP A 172 -0.83 -5.54 12.77
CA ASP A 172 -2.25 -5.79 13.02
C ASP A 172 -3.15 -4.87 12.17
N VAL A 173 -2.82 -3.58 12.10
CA VAL A 173 -3.53 -2.61 11.26
C VAL A 173 -3.27 -2.85 9.78
N LEU A 174 -2.04 -3.22 9.41
CA LEU A 174 -1.69 -3.59 8.04
C LEU A 174 -2.52 -4.77 7.55
N ARG A 175 -2.65 -5.83 8.38
CA ARG A 175 -3.53 -6.98 8.11
C ARG A 175 -4.98 -6.54 7.89
N MET A 176 -5.50 -5.62 8.69
CA MET A 176 -6.86 -5.10 8.52
C MET A 176 -7.02 -4.33 7.20
N ILE A 177 -6.03 -3.50 6.82
CA ILE A 177 -6.06 -2.79 5.54
C ILE A 177 -6.10 -3.80 4.38
N PHE A 178 -5.22 -4.80 4.40
CA PHE A 178 -5.20 -5.87 3.39
C PHE A 178 -6.52 -6.65 3.35
N LEU A 179 -7.05 -7.04 4.50
CA LEU A 179 -8.34 -7.74 4.62
C LEU A 179 -9.48 -6.97 3.93
N HIS A 180 -9.48 -5.64 4.02
CA HIS A 180 -10.47 -4.81 3.36
C HIS A 180 -10.19 -4.56 1.87
N LEU A 181 -8.92 -4.41 1.48
CA LEU A 181 -8.53 -4.28 0.08
C LEU A 181 -8.93 -5.51 -0.73
N VAL A 182 -8.69 -6.72 -0.22
CA VAL A 182 -8.92 -7.97 -0.96
C VAL A 182 -10.39 -8.40 -1.05
N LYS A 183 -11.35 -7.53 -0.67
CA LYS A 183 -12.79 -7.80 -0.81
C LYS A 183 -13.32 -7.60 -2.23
N THR A 184 -12.53 -7.02 -3.12
CA THR A 184 -12.90 -6.81 -4.54
C THR A 184 -11.78 -7.31 -5.46
N GLU A 185 -12.13 -7.58 -6.71
CA GLU A 185 -11.16 -8.00 -7.74
C GLU A 185 -10.06 -6.93 -7.95
N ASN A 186 -10.46 -5.69 -8.21
CA ASN A 186 -9.51 -4.57 -8.34
C ASN A 186 -8.65 -4.38 -7.09
N GLY A 187 -9.25 -4.52 -5.90
CA GLY A 187 -8.54 -4.42 -4.64
C GLY A 187 -7.55 -5.56 -4.42
N THR A 188 -7.85 -6.77 -4.90
CA THR A 188 -6.94 -7.93 -4.88
C THR A 188 -5.72 -7.70 -5.76
N TYR A 189 -5.91 -7.17 -6.97
CA TYR A 189 -4.80 -6.83 -7.86
C TYR A 189 -3.89 -5.76 -7.23
N LEU A 190 -4.48 -4.71 -6.66
CA LEU A 190 -3.76 -3.64 -5.99
C LEU A 190 -3.03 -4.15 -4.73
N ALA A 191 -3.68 -4.93 -3.88
CA ALA A 191 -3.08 -5.54 -2.70
C ALA A 191 -1.90 -6.42 -3.06
N SER A 192 -2.02 -7.24 -4.12
CA SER A 192 -0.94 -8.09 -4.61
C SER A 192 0.29 -7.27 -5.04
N ASN A 193 0.07 -6.16 -5.76
CA ASN A 193 1.18 -5.28 -6.17
C ASN A 193 1.82 -4.58 -4.97
N ILE A 194 1.03 -4.12 -4.00
CA ILE A 194 1.58 -3.49 -2.79
C ILE A 194 2.35 -4.49 -1.94
N LEU A 195 1.86 -5.74 -1.83
CA LEU A 195 2.60 -6.79 -1.12
C LEU A 195 3.97 -7.03 -1.75
N ASP A 196 4.05 -7.07 -3.08
CA ASP A 196 5.31 -7.14 -3.82
C ASP A 196 6.23 -5.94 -3.52
N GLU A 197 5.69 -4.72 -3.54
CA GLU A 197 6.43 -3.49 -3.20
C GLU A 197 6.96 -3.51 -1.75
N ILE A 198 6.16 -3.98 -0.79
CA ILE A 198 6.58 -4.15 0.61
C ILE A 198 7.67 -5.21 0.71
N CYS A 199 7.52 -6.34 0.02
CA CYS A 199 8.51 -7.42 -0.02
C CYS A 199 9.86 -6.95 -0.55
N TYR A 200 9.84 -6.20 -1.66
CA TYR A 200 11.03 -5.57 -2.22
C TYR A 200 11.70 -4.60 -1.22
N CYS A 201 10.89 -3.77 -0.55
CA CYS A 201 11.40 -2.84 0.47
C CYS A 201 12.03 -3.57 1.65
N PHE A 202 11.41 -4.64 2.15
CA PHE A 202 11.94 -5.48 3.21
C PHE A 202 13.31 -6.08 2.82
N GLN A 203 13.41 -6.71 1.64
CA GLN A 203 14.67 -7.30 1.16
C GLN A 203 15.79 -6.26 1.10
N LYS A 204 15.49 -5.06 0.60
CA LYS A 204 16.45 -3.94 0.58
C LYS A 204 16.92 -3.54 1.98
N LEU A 205 16.03 -3.56 2.98
CA LEU A 205 16.39 -3.25 4.37
C LEU A 205 17.27 -4.34 5.01
N VAL A 206 16.99 -5.62 4.71
CA VAL A 206 17.81 -6.75 5.16
C VAL A 206 19.23 -6.65 4.61
N VAL A 207 19.38 -6.39 3.31
CA VAL A 207 20.70 -6.21 2.66
C VAL A 207 21.47 -5.05 3.29
N ASN A 208 20.78 -3.96 3.64
CA ASN A 208 21.37 -2.80 4.30
C ASN A 208 21.58 -2.97 5.81
N LYS A 209 21.30 -4.16 6.39
CA LYS A 209 21.39 -4.45 7.82
C LYS A 209 20.64 -3.43 8.71
N SER A 210 19.52 -2.93 8.21
CA SER A 210 18.71 -1.94 8.92
C SER A 210 17.89 -2.61 10.03
N ALA A 211 17.88 -2.02 11.23
CA ALA A 211 17.00 -2.44 12.33
C ALA A 211 15.50 -2.33 11.97
N GLN A 212 15.14 -1.55 10.94
CA GLN A 212 13.75 -1.41 10.47
C GLN A 212 13.26 -2.59 9.62
N ALA A 213 14.13 -3.54 9.27
CA ALA A 213 13.75 -4.68 8.42
C ALA A 213 12.61 -5.48 9.04
N GLU A 214 12.71 -5.84 10.32
CA GLU A 214 11.68 -6.66 10.99
C GLU A 214 10.32 -5.96 11.08
N LEU A 215 10.30 -4.62 11.18
CA LEU A 215 9.06 -3.83 11.20
C LEU A 215 8.34 -3.79 9.84
N THR A 216 9.05 -4.14 8.76
CA THR A 216 8.54 -4.08 7.38
C THR A 216 8.20 -5.47 6.84
N LYS A 217 8.54 -6.55 7.58
CA LYS A 217 8.34 -7.92 7.14
C LYS A 217 6.83 -8.26 7.10
N PRO A 218 6.24 -8.55 5.93
CA PRO A 218 4.90 -9.10 5.87
C PRO A 218 4.87 -10.49 6.51
N ASP A 219 3.81 -10.78 7.24
CA ASP A 219 3.61 -12.09 7.85
C ASP A 219 2.75 -13.00 6.97
N VAL A 220 2.72 -14.29 7.32
CA VAL A 220 1.97 -15.32 6.57
C VAL A 220 0.48 -14.99 6.44
N THR A 221 -0.11 -14.28 7.40
CA THR A 221 -1.51 -13.84 7.35
C THR A 221 -1.78 -12.94 6.14
N ILE A 222 -0.90 -11.95 5.88
CA ILE A 222 -1.06 -11.05 4.72
C ILE A 222 -0.92 -11.83 3.41
N PHE A 223 0.03 -12.77 3.33
CA PHE A 223 0.15 -13.65 2.17
C PHE A 223 -1.14 -14.47 1.95
N ASN A 224 -1.65 -15.13 2.99
CA ASN A 224 -2.87 -15.93 2.91
C ASN A 224 -4.08 -15.10 2.48
N LEU A 225 -4.24 -13.87 2.98
CA LEU A 225 -5.32 -12.96 2.56
C LEU A 225 -5.27 -12.66 1.07
N VAL A 226 -4.09 -12.36 0.53
CA VAL A 226 -3.91 -12.05 -0.89
C VAL A 226 -4.10 -13.30 -1.76
N LEU A 227 -3.50 -14.43 -1.36
CA LEU A 227 -3.58 -15.69 -2.11
C LEU A 227 -5.02 -16.24 -2.16
N ASP A 228 -5.75 -16.22 -1.04
CA ASP A 228 -7.16 -16.63 -1.00
C ASP A 228 -8.02 -15.76 -1.93
N ALA A 229 -7.75 -14.45 -1.95
CA ALA A 229 -8.44 -13.54 -2.85
C ALA A 229 -8.06 -13.77 -4.32
N CYS A 230 -6.80 -14.11 -4.62
CA CYS A 230 -6.40 -14.49 -5.97
C CYS A 230 -7.18 -15.71 -6.47
N VAL A 231 -7.38 -16.71 -5.61
CA VAL A 231 -8.25 -17.86 -5.91
C VAL A 231 -9.69 -17.41 -6.12
N ARG A 232 -10.23 -16.61 -5.19
CA ARG A 232 -11.63 -16.14 -5.19
C ARG A 232 -12.00 -15.36 -6.44
N PHE A 233 -11.10 -14.51 -6.92
CA PHE A 233 -11.30 -13.66 -8.10
C PHE A 233 -10.66 -14.21 -9.38
N GLY A 234 -10.25 -15.49 -9.40
CA GLY A 234 -9.80 -16.11 -10.64
C GLY A 234 -8.49 -15.52 -11.21
N SER A 235 -7.57 -15.07 -10.35
CA SER A 235 -6.27 -14.51 -10.75
C SER A 235 -5.08 -15.40 -10.34
N PRO A 236 -5.04 -16.68 -10.76
CA PRO A 236 -4.06 -17.66 -10.27
C PRO A 236 -2.63 -17.35 -10.72
N LEU A 237 -2.43 -16.65 -11.85
CA LEU A 237 -1.10 -16.17 -12.27
C LEU A 237 -0.53 -15.12 -11.31
N LYS A 238 -1.39 -14.24 -10.78
CA LYS A 238 -0.98 -13.27 -9.76
C LYS A 238 -0.70 -13.97 -8.44
N GLY A 239 -1.56 -14.94 -8.07
CA GLY A 239 -1.32 -15.82 -6.92
C GLY A 239 0.05 -16.51 -7.00
N GLN A 240 0.42 -17.04 -8.18
CA GLN A 240 1.71 -17.68 -8.40
C GLN A 240 2.89 -16.74 -8.12
N GLN A 241 2.83 -15.49 -8.60
CA GLN A 241 3.87 -14.49 -8.31
C GLN A 241 4.02 -14.26 -6.80
N ILE A 242 2.91 -14.22 -6.06
CA ILE A 242 2.93 -14.03 -4.60
C ILE A 242 3.53 -15.26 -3.88
N ILE A 243 3.25 -16.48 -4.36
CA ILE A 243 3.86 -17.72 -3.82
C ILE A 243 5.38 -17.67 -3.96
N GLU A 244 5.89 -17.19 -5.09
CA GLU A 244 7.32 -17.10 -5.37
C GLU A 244 8.05 -16.06 -4.50
N LEU A 245 7.32 -15.10 -3.91
CA LEU A 245 7.88 -14.14 -2.96
C LEU A 245 8.08 -14.75 -1.57
N MET A 246 7.16 -15.60 -1.10
CA MET A 246 7.20 -16.17 0.25
C MET A 246 8.57 -16.76 0.67
N PRO A 247 9.29 -17.58 -0.14
CA PRO A 247 10.54 -18.20 0.29
C PRO A 247 11.67 -17.16 0.38
N GLN A 248 11.61 -16.10 -0.43
CA GLN A 248 12.59 -15.03 -0.43
C GLN A 248 12.57 -14.21 0.87
N LEU A 249 11.43 -14.18 1.56
CA LEU A 249 11.26 -13.53 2.86
C LEU A 249 11.41 -14.49 4.05
N GLY A 250 11.61 -15.78 3.79
CA GLY A 250 11.55 -16.82 4.82
C GLY A 250 10.19 -16.85 5.52
N ALA A 251 9.11 -16.59 4.79
CA ALA A 251 7.75 -16.81 5.28
C ALA A 251 7.50 -18.33 5.29
N ILE A 252 7.09 -18.86 6.45
CA ILE A 252 6.81 -20.28 6.62
C ILE A 252 5.32 -20.49 6.36
N ALA A 253 5.02 -21.35 5.40
CA ALA A 253 3.65 -21.71 5.05
C ALA A 253 3.00 -22.51 6.19
N ASP A 254 1.75 -22.16 6.53
CA ASP A 254 0.93 -22.97 7.42
C ASP A 254 0.02 -23.92 6.60
N GLY A 255 -0.80 -24.70 7.31
CA GLY A 255 -1.72 -25.63 6.65
C GLY A 255 -2.73 -24.95 5.72
N HIS A 256 -3.16 -23.74 6.06
CA HIS A 256 -4.08 -22.98 5.24
C HIS A 256 -3.38 -22.47 3.97
N THR A 257 -2.15 -21.96 4.10
CA THR A 257 -1.29 -21.60 2.96
C THR A 257 -1.16 -22.77 1.98
N ALA A 258 -0.89 -23.97 2.49
CA ALA A 258 -0.67 -25.15 1.64
C ALA A 258 -1.91 -25.50 0.78
N ILE A 259 -3.11 -25.42 1.36
CA ILE A 259 -4.38 -25.64 0.65
C ILE A 259 -4.55 -24.58 -0.47
N ILE A 260 -4.30 -23.31 -0.15
CA ILE A 260 -4.46 -22.22 -1.13
C ILE A 260 -3.47 -22.37 -2.29
N ILE A 261 -2.21 -22.71 -2.00
CA ILE A 261 -1.19 -22.92 -3.03
C ILE A 261 -1.59 -24.07 -3.97
N ALA A 262 -2.06 -25.19 -3.43
CA ALA A 262 -2.51 -26.30 -4.25
C ALA A 262 -3.64 -25.89 -5.20
N ARG A 263 -4.61 -25.11 -4.72
CA ARG A 263 -5.68 -24.58 -5.57
C ARG A 263 -5.16 -23.63 -6.66
N ILE A 264 -4.19 -22.77 -6.34
CA ILE A 264 -3.55 -21.92 -7.36
C ILE A 264 -2.81 -22.76 -8.41
N HIS A 265 -2.09 -23.80 -7.98
CA HIS A 265 -1.40 -24.73 -8.88
C HIS A 265 -2.37 -25.49 -9.78
N GLU A 266 -3.49 -25.97 -9.24
CA GLU A 266 -4.57 -26.60 -9.98
C GLU A 266 -5.14 -25.65 -11.05
N MET A 267 -5.49 -24.42 -10.66
CA MET A 267 -6.01 -23.40 -11.57
C MET A 267 -5.01 -23.01 -12.68
N ASN A 268 -3.71 -23.10 -12.41
CA ASN A 268 -2.64 -22.89 -13.39
C ASN A 268 -2.29 -24.15 -14.21
N GLY A 269 -2.91 -25.30 -13.93
CA GLY A 269 -2.63 -26.57 -14.61
C GLY A 269 -1.28 -27.23 -14.26
N MET A 270 -0.68 -26.86 -13.13
CA MET A 270 0.65 -27.32 -12.69
C MET A 270 0.60 -28.70 -12.02
N ARG A 271 0.21 -29.72 -12.79
CA ARG A 271 -0.02 -31.10 -12.29
C ARG A 271 1.22 -31.76 -11.69
N ASP A 272 2.41 -31.48 -12.23
CA ASP A 272 3.65 -32.09 -11.73
C ASP A 272 3.99 -31.62 -10.31
N ASP A 273 3.70 -30.36 -9.99
CA ASP A 273 3.97 -29.81 -8.66
C ASP A 273 2.91 -30.24 -7.64
N LEU A 274 1.66 -30.42 -8.08
CA LEU A 274 0.62 -31.06 -7.27
C LEU A 274 0.97 -32.51 -6.94
N LYS A 275 1.47 -33.28 -7.92
CA LYS A 275 1.89 -34.67 -7.69
C LYS A 275 2.99 -34.75 -6.65
N LYS A 276 4.02 -33.89 -6.74
CA LYS A 276 5.07 -33.82 -5.72
C LYS A 276 4.48 -33.49 -4.35
N PHE A 277 3.57 -32.53 -4.27
CA PHE A 277 2.96 -32.19 -2.99
C PHE A 277 2.26 -33.40 -2.37
N LYS A 278 1.46 -34.12 -3.16
CA LYS A 278 0.78 -35.34 -2.75
C LYS A 278 1.78 -36.41 -2.27
N ASP A 279 2.82 -36.68 -3.06
CA ASP A 279 3.87 -37.63 -2.70
C ASP A 279 4.52 -37.29 -1.34
N TYR A 280 4.71 -35.98 -1.04
CA TYR A 280 5.23 -35.54 0.25
C TYR A 280 4.22 -35.68 1.40
N VAL A 281 2.95 -35.36 1.18
CA VAL A 281 1.90 -35.54 2.20
C VAL A 281 1.73 -37.03 2.53
N ASP A 282 1.76 -37.90 1.54
CA ASP A 282 1.63 -39.35 1.70
C ASP A 282 2.83 -39.97 2.46
N LEU A 283 3.98 -39.30 2.48
CA LEU A 283 5.17 -39.68 3.25
C LEU A 283 5.14 -39.22 4.72
N VAL A 284 4.24 -38.31 5.10
CA VAL A 284 4.11 -37.80 6.47
C VAL A 284 3.07 -38.64 7.23
N PRO A 285 3.40 -39.25 8.39
CA PRO A 285 2.43 -40.02 9.16
C PRO A 285 1.20 -39.18 9.52
N VAL A 286 0.00 -39.76 9.31
CA VAL A 286 -1.34 -39.14 9.52
C VAL A 286 -1.52 -38.53 10.92
N THR A 287 -0.68 -38.91 11.88
CA THR A 287 -0.68 -38.38 13.25
C THR A 287 -0.14 -36.96 13.40
N GLN A 288 0.37 -36.31 12.33
CA GLN A 288 0.96 -34.96 12.43
C GLN A 288 0.15 -33.81 11.81
N PHE A 289 -0.92 -34.04 11.04
CA PHE A 289 -1.75 -32.94 10.53
C PHE A 289 -3.21 -33.36 10.21
N PRO A 290 -4.23 -32.61 10.68
CA PRO A 290 -5.64 -32.82 10.29
C PRO A 290 -5.99 -32.31 8.88
N ILE A 291 -5.00 -31.93 8.05
CA ILE A 291 -5.19 -31.21 6.76
C ILE A 291 -5.56 -32.15 5.59
N ILE A 292 -5.42 -33.47 5.77
CA ILE A 292 -5.46 -34.45 4.68
C ILE A 292 -6.87 -34.62 4.06
N SER A 293 -7.95 -34.39 4.81
CA SER A 293 -9.31 -34.67 4.30
C SER A 293 -9.82 -33.66 3.26
N SER A 294 -9.38 -32.40 3.30
CA SER A 294 -9.75 -31.39 2.29
C SER A 294 -8.87 -31.45 1.04
N PHE A 295 -7.67 -32.03 1.16
CA PHE A 295 -6.69 -32.13 0.08
C PHE A 295 -7.06 -33.21 -0.96
N MET A 296 -7.59 -34.35 -0.48
CA MET A 296 -7.99 -35.49 -1.33
C MET A 296 -9.21 -35.21 -2.22
N THR A 297 -9.97 -34.14 -1.98
CA THR A 297 -11.12 -33.76 -2.83
C THR A 297 -10.71 -32.88 -4.02
N VAL A 298 -9.51 -32.29 -3.98
CA VAL A 298 -9.00 -31.34 -4.98
C VAL A 298 -7.95 -31.98 -5.92
N CYS A 299 -7.41 -33.15 -5.56
CA CYS A 299 -6.49 -33.95 -6.39
C CYS A 299 -7.18 -35.17 -6.98
#